data_AF-A0A7W2B7S1-F1
#
_entry.id   AF-A0A7W2B7S1-F1
#
_cell.length_a   1.000
_cell.length_b   1.000
_cell.length_c   1.000
_cell.angle_alpha   90.00
_cell.angle_beta   90.00
_cell.angle_gamma   90.00
#
_symmetry.space_group_name_H-M   'P 1'
#
loop_
_entity.id
_entity.type
_entity.pdbx_description
1 polymer ?
#
loop_
_entity_poly.entity_id
_entity_poly.type
_entity_poly.pdbx_seq_one_letter_code
_entity_poly.pdbx_strand_id
1 'polypeptide(L)' 'VRTRHQLQGQISAEVNSYHDYSLAACPKSFEVLARSQDGEIEAIRHLSLPWEGWMWHPEREVTFASRDIDRFKGLLA' A
#
# COMPACT_ATOMS: atom_id res chain seq x y z
N VAL A 1 -8.33 -11.31 13.92
CA VAL A 1 -7.14 -10.91 14.71
C VAL A 1 -6.65 -9.59 14.14
N ARG A 2 -6.17 -8.64 14.96
CA ARG A 2 -5.86 -7.26 14.51
C ARG A 2 -4.57 -7.26 13.68
N THR A 3 -4.71 -7.02 12.39
CA THR A 3 -3.66 -7.17 11.38
C THR A 3 -3.19 -5.78 10.96
N ARG A 4 -2.38 -5.20 11.84
CA ARG A 4 -1.76 -3.89 11.63
C ARG A 4 -0.33 -4.12 11.18
N HIS A 5 0.04 -3.61 10.01
CA HIS A 5 1.40 -3.72 9.49
C HIS A 5 2.08 -2.36 9.56
N GLN A 6 3.31 -2.35 10.06
CA GLN A 6 4.17 -1.17 9.97
C GLN A 6 4.88 -1.19 8.61
N LEU A 7 4.56 -0.21 7.78
CA LEU A 7 5.14 -0.04 6.45
C LEU A 7 6.46 0.72 6.51
N GLN A 8 7.36 0.38 5.59
CA GLN A 8 8.64 1.03 5.33
C GLN A 8 8.83 1.24 3.82
N GLY A 9 9.37 2.39 3.42
CA GLY A 9 9.59 2.76 2.02
C GLY A 9 9.24 4.22 1.75
N GLN A 10 8.77 4.51 0.54
CA GLN A 10 8.20 5.83 0.21
C GLN A 10 6.92 6.09 0.99
N ILE A 11 6.16 5.03 1.29
CA ILE A 11 5.03 5.06 2.20
C ILE A 11 5.49 4.45 3.54
N SER A 12 5.45 5.24 4.61
CA SER A 12 5.81 4.82 5.96
C SER A 12 4.69 5.16 6.93
N ALA A 13 4.02 4.13 7.47
CA ALA A 13 2.92 4.24 8.41
C ALA A 13 2.45 2.88 8.94
N GLU A 14 1.66 2.88 10.00
CA GLU A 14 0.84 1.72 10.37
C GLU A 14 -0.46 1.70 9.54
N VAL A 15 -0.84 0.53 9.03
CA VAL A 15 -2.04 0.36 8.17
C VAL A 15 -2.87 -0.88 8.54
N ASN A 16 -4.15 -0.91 8.15
CA ASN A 16 -5.02 -2.09 8.30
C ASN A 16 -4.80 -3.12 7.17
N SER A 17 -3.85 -4.04 7.34
CA SER A 17 -3.48 -5.01 6.30
C SER A 17 -3.73 -6.44 6.78
N TYR A 18 -4.84 -7.05 6.32
CA TYR A 18 -5.22 -8.44 6.65
C TYR A 18 -5.45 -9.26 5.39
N HIS A 19 -4.53 -10.17 5.12
CA HIS A 19 -4.56 -11.12 4.01
C HIS A 19 -3.61 -12.28 4.30
N ASP A 20 -3.92 -13.46 3.74
CA ASP A 20 -3.07 -14.66 3.84
C ASP A 20 -2.08 -14.79 2.67
N TYR A 21 -2.12 -13.86 1.72
CA TYR A 21 -1.33 -13.89 0.48
C TYR A 21 -0.64 -12.55 0.25
N SER A 22 0.56 -12.60 -0.32
CA SER A 22 1.35 -11.45 -0.72
C SER A 22 1.87 -11.61 -2.16
N LEU A 23 2.48 -10.55 -2.69
CA LEU A 23 3.13 -10.60 -4.00
C LEU A 23 4.51 -11.26 -3.87
N ALA A 24 4.71 -12.39 -4.54
CA ALA A 24 6.00 -13.09 -4.55
C ALA A 24 7.15 -12.25 -5.16
N ALA A 25 6.84 -11.33 -6.07
CA ALA A 25 7.79 -10.38 -6.63
C ALA A 25 7.07 -9.14 -7.20
N CYS A 26 7.80 -8.03 -7.30
CA CYS A 26 7.29 -6.83 -7.97
C CYS A 26 7.20 -7.09 -9.50
N PRO A 27 6.03 -6.88 -10.14
CA PRO A 27 5.92 -7.02 -11.59
C PRO A 27 6.80 -6.01 -12.33
N LYS A 28 7.24 -6.34 -13.56
CA LYS A 28 8.23 -5.55 -14.34
C LYS A 28 7.80 -4.10 -14.61
N SER A 29 6.51 -3.85 -14.79
CA SER A 29 5.97 -2.50 -15.10
C SER A 29 5.61 -1.69 -13.85
N PHE A 30 6.06 -2.14 -12.68
CA PHE A 30 5.75 -1.54 -11.40
C PHE A 30 7.02 -1.31 -10.58
N GLU A 31 6.93 -0.42 -9.62
CA GLU A 31 7.92 -0.28 -8.55
C GLU A 31 7.25 -0.36 -7.18
N VAL A 32 8.01 -0.79 -6.17
CA VAL A 32 7.52 -0.94 -4.80
C VAL A 32 7.53 0.40 -4.07
N LEU A 33 6.38 0.76 -3.52
CA LEU A 33 6.19 1.96 -2.70
C LEU A 33 6.41 1.69 -1.21
N ALA A 34 5.97 0.52 -0.74
CA ALA A 34 6.11 0.11 0.66
C ALA A 34 6.24 -1.41 0.82
N ARG A 35 6.93 -1.78 1.88
CA ARG A 35 6.98 -3.14 2.42
C ARG A 35 6.63 -3.16 3.89
N SER A 36 6.12 -4.28 4.38
CA SER A 36 6.00 -4.56 5.81
C SER A 36 7.37 -4.89 6.43
N GLN A 37 7.42 -5.05 7.76
CA GLN A 37 8.66 -5.35 8.50
C GLN A 37 9.28 -6.71 8.16
N ASP A 38 8.46 -7.68 7.75
CA ASP A 38 8.88 -9.00 7.27
C ASP A 38 9.27 -9.01 5.77
N GLY A 39 9.18 -7.85 5.09
CA GLY A 39 9.67 -7.67 3.73
C GLY A 39 8.63 -7.90 2.63
N GLU A 40 7.39 -8.24 2.99
CA GLU A 40 6.30 -8.41 2.04
C GLU A 40 5.94 -7.09 1.36
N ILE A 41 5.58 -7.17 0.07
CA ILE A 41 5.21 -5.98 -0.70
C ILE A 41 3.80 -5.56 -0.31
N GLU A 42 3.67 -4.35 0.21
CA GLU A 42 2.40 -3.79 0.71
C GLU A 42 1.83 -2.70 -0.19
N ALA A 43 2.68 -2.01 -0.97
CA ALA A 43 2.21 -1.15 -2.04
C ALA A 43 3.14 -1.12 -3.24
N ILE A 44 2.53 -0.98 -4.42
CA ILE A 44 3.21 -0.80 -5.71
C ILE A 44 2.56 0.34 -6.50
N ARG A 45 3.32 0.95 -7.42
CA ARG A 45 2.77 1.83 -8.46
C ARG A 45 3.21 1.40 -9.85
N HIS A 46 2.37 1.64 -10.85
CA HIS A 46 2.77 1.46 -12.24
C HIS A 46 3.78 2.55 -12.64
N LEU A 47 4.74 2.20 -13.50
CA LEU A 47 5.80 3.13 -13.93
C LEU A 47 5.33 4.25 -14.87
N SER A 48 4.06 4.25 -15.30
CA SER A 48 3.59 5.16 -16.36
C SER A 48 2.10 5.47 -16.30
N LEU A 49 1.28 4.53 -15.84
CA LEU A 49 -0.16 4.73 -15.63
C LEU A 49 -0.40 5.22 -14.20
N PRO A 50 -1.46 6.00 -13.94
CA PRO A 50 -1.79 6.52 -12.62
C PRO A 50 -2.43 5.44 -11.73
N TRP A 51 -1.73 4.33 -11.55
CA TRP A 51 -2.22 3.15 -10.85
C TRP A 51 -1.36 2.84 -9.63
N GLU A 52 -2.03 2.56 -8.53
CA GLU A 52 -1.43 2.02 -7.32
C GLU A 52 -2.20 0.79 -6.85
N GLY A 53 -1.47 -0.18 -6.32
CA GLY A 53 -2.05 -1.30 -5.59
C GLY A 53 -1.61 -1.21 -4.14
N TRP A 54 -2.56 -1.31 -3.22
CA TRP A 54 -2.33 -1.32 -1.76
C TRP A 54 -2.88 -2.63 -1.20
N MET A 55 -2.10 -3.29 -0.34
CA MET A 55 -2.50 -4.54 0.33
C MET A 55 -3.34 -4.26 1.59
N TRP A 56 -3.25 -3.05 2.13
CA TRP A 56 -4.11 -2.60 3.20
C TRP A 56 -5.44 -2.03 2.68
N HIS A 57 -6.37 -1.90 3.60
CA HIS A 57 -7.74 -1.50 3.35
C HIS A 57 -8.06 -0.18 4.07
N PRO A 58 -7.88 1.00 3.42
CA PRO A 58 -8.21 2.29 4.02
C PRO A 58 -9.66 2.39 4.48
N GLU A 59 -10.59 1.69 3.80
CA GLU A 59 -12.01 1.66 4.12
C GLU A 59 -12.34 0.96 5.44
N ARG A 60 -11.38 0.22 6.01
CA ARG A 60 -11.51 -0.41 7.33
C ARG A 60 -11.07 0.50 8.48
N GLU A 61 -10.55 1.70 8.19
CA GLU A 61 -10.27 2.69 9.23
C GLU A 61 -11.56 3.38 9.69
N VAL A 62 -11.61 3.75 10.98
CA VAL A 62 -12.69 4.60 11.51
C VAL A 62 -12.66 5.99 10.85
N THR A 63 -11.46 6.46 10.50
CA THR A 63 -11.24 7.70 9.77
C THR A 63 -10.14 7.45 8.75
N PHE A 64 -10.41 7.77 7.48
CA PHE A 64 -9.42 7.65 6.42
C PHE A 64 -8.15 8.45 6.76
N ALA A 65 -6.99 7.81 6.60
CA ALA A 65 -5.72 8.51 6.73
C ALA A 65 -5.61 9.58 5.64
N SER A 66 -5.15 10.79 6.00
CA SER A 66 -4.93 11.88 5.05
C SER A 66 -4.02 11.45 3.90
N ARG A 67 -2.98 10.67 4.20
CA ARG A 67 -2.10 10.05 3.21
C ARG A 67 -2.88 9.33 2.13
N ASP A 68 -3.77 8.40 2.49
CA ASP A 68 -4.49 7.57 1.51
C ASP A 68 -5.41 8.44 0.63
N ILE A 69 -6.03 9.48 1.21
CA ILE A 69 -6.81 10.47 0.47
C ILE A 69 -5.94 11.24 -0.52
N ASP A 70 -4.79 11.76 -0.06
CA ASP A 70 -3.89 12.57 -0.89
C ASP A 70 -3.31 11.75 -2.04
N ARG A 71 -2.94 10.49 -1.78
CA ARG A 71 -2.49 9.57 -2.83
C ARG A 71 -3.59 9.30 -3.84
N PHE A 72 -4.80 8.94 -3.38
CA PHE A 72 -5.94 8.69 -4.26
C PHE A 72 -6.26 9.89 -5.15
N LYS A 73 -6.30 11.10 -4.59
CA LYS A 73 -6.49 12.34 -5.36
C LYS A 73 -5.41 12.52 -6.42
N GLY A 74 -4.16 12.18 -6.11
CA GLY A 74 -3.05 12.22 -7.06
C GLY A 74 -3.19 11.26 -8.25
N LEU A 75 -4.02 10.21 -8.15
CA LEU A 75 -4.30 9.27 -9.24
C LEU A 75 -5.41 9.74 -10.19
N LEU A 76 -6.20 10.75 -9.78
CA LEU A 76 -7.30 11.31 -10.58
C LEU A 76 -6.87 12.51 -11.45
N ALA A 77 -5.62 12.94 -11.30
CA ALA A 77 -5.06 14.12 -11.98
C ALA A 77 -4.52 13.79 -13.38
#